data_AF-A0A374UG50-F1
#
_entry.id   AF-A0A374UG50-F1
#
_cell.length_a   1.000
_cell.length_b   1.000
_cell.length_c   1.000
_cell.angle_alpha   90.00
_cell.angle_beta   90.00
_cell.angle_gamma   90.00
#
_symmetry.space_group_name_H-M   'P 1'
#
loop_
_entity.id
_entity.type
_entity.pdbx_description
1 polymer ?
#
loop_
_entity_poly.entity_id
_entity_poly.type
_entity_poly.pdbx_seq_one_letter_code
_entity_poly.pdbx_strand_id
1 'polypeptide(L)'
;MGRAPDQADAVPLETPELSFDDRLDGFVAAFGLTKRERDVLEALVVSDDSVQDVAAALFLSRSTLYRHIASINKKTGAASRVALINFFWSWTPQD
;
A
#
# COMPACT_ATOMS: atom_id res chain seq x y z
N MET A 1 0.97 -36.80 -44.30
CA MET A 1 1.17 -37.00 -42.86
C MET A 1 2.46 -36.28 -42.47
N GLY A 2 2.55 -35.42 -41.48
CA GLY A 2 1.62 -34.99 -40.46
C GLY A 2 2.41 -34.22 -39.39
N ARG A 3 1.70 -33.33 -38.71
CA ARG A 3 2.04 -32.65 -37.44
C ARG A 3 2.68 -31.27 -37.54
N ALA A 4 1.80 -30.27 -37.53
CA ALA A 4 2.07 -28.98 -36.90
C ALA A 4 2.19 -29.17 -35.38
N PRO A 5 3.10 -28.47 -34.68
CA PRO A 5 2.90 -28.10 -33.29
C PRO A 5 2.13 -26.77 -33.29
N ASP A 6 0.84 -26.81 -33.01
CA ASP A 6 0.27 -26.61 -31.66
C ASP A 6 0.65 -25.24 -31.07
N GLN A 7 -0.32 -24.35 -31.23
CA GLN A 7 -0.45 -23.05 -30.61
C GLN A 7 -0.84 -23.24 -29.14
N ALA A 8 0.03 -22.94 -28.18
CA ALA A 8 -0.35 -22.53 -26.82
C ALA A 8 0.87 -22.06 -26.02
N ASP A 9 1.32 -20.83 -26.27
CA ASP A 9 2.00 -20.07 -25.22
C ASP A 9 1.54 -18.62 -25.33
N ALA A 10 0.23 -18.44 -25.17
CA ALA A 10 -0.29 -17.15 -24.75
C ALA A 10 0.11 -17.02 -23.28
N VAL A 11 1.31 -16.48 -23.08
CA VAL A 11 1.76 -15.98 -21.78
C VAL A 11 0.60 -15.13 -21.25
N PRO A 12 -0.05 -15.50 -20.13
CA PRO A 12 -1.05 -14.64 -19.52
C PRO A 12 -0.40 -13.26 -19.37
N LEU A 13 -1.08 -12.23 -19.85
CA LEU A 13 -0.64 -10.86 -19.66
C LEU A 13 -0.54 -10.65 -18.14
N GLU A 14 0.65 -10.87 -17.59
CA GLU A 14 1.03 -10.49 -16.25
C GLU A 14 0.90 -8.97 -16.28
N THR A 15 -0.27 -8.45 -15.89
CA THR A 15 -0.41 -7.06 -15.49
C THR A 15 0.78 -6.80 -14.59
N PRO A 16 1.71 -5.90 -14.95
CA PRO A 16 2.88 -5.67 -14.13
C PRO A 16 2.35 -5.32 -12.75
N GLU A 17 2.51 -6.23 -11.79
CA GLU A 17 2.10 -5.96 -10.43
C GLU A 17 2.94 -4.75 -10.03
N LEU A 18 2.28 -3.61 -9.78
CA LEU A 18 2.95 -2.39 -9.37
C LEU A 18 3.91 -2.76 -8.23
N SER A 19 5.18 -2.38 -8.37
CA SER A 19 6.12 -2.52 -7.27
C SER A 19 5.52 -1.88 -6.02
N PHE A 20 5.89 -2.39 -4.84
CA PHE A 20 5.41 -1.81 -3.58
C PHE A 20 5.63 -0.29 -3.54
N ASP A 21 6.81 0.17 -3.97
CA ASP A 21 7.14 1.60 -4.06
C ASP A 21 6.24 2.35 -5.04
N ASP A 22 5.99 1.81 -6.24
CA ASP A 22 5.13 2.46 -7.24
C ASP A 22 3.67 2.56 -6.75
N ARG A 23 3.18 1.51 -6.09
CA ARG A 23 1.87 1.51 -5.46
C ARG A 23 1.81 2.52 -4.31
N LEU A 24 2.84 2.56 -3.47
CA LEU A 24 2.93 3.48 -2.35
C LEU A 24 2.92 4.93 -2.84
N ASP A 25 3.75 5.26 -3.81
CA ASP A 25 3.84 6.61 -4.36
C ASP A 25 2.56 7.01 -5.10
N GLY A 26 1.95 6.07 -5.84
CA GLY A 26 0.64 6.26 -6.47
C GLY A 26 -0.46 6.53 -5.44
N PHE A 27 -0.51 5.76 -4.35
CA PHE A 27 -1.50 5.92 -3.29
C PHE A 27 -1.30 7.26 -2.55
N VAL A 28 -0.05 7.60 -2.27
CA VAL A 28 0.33 8.88 -1.65
C VAL A 28 -0.11 10.06 -2.52
N ALA A 29 0.10 9.99 -3.84
CA ALA A 29 -0.33 11.01 -4.77
C ALA A 29 -1.86 11.12 -4.85
N ALA A 30 -2.56 9.98 -4.96
CA ALA A 30 -4.02 9.94 -5.10
C ALA A 30 -4.76 10.54 -3.90
N PHE A 31 -4.25 10.34 -2.68
CA PHE A 31 -4.87 10.83 -1.44
C PHE A 31 -4.19 12.06 -0.84
N GLY A 32 -3.19 12.64 -1.51
CA GLY A 32 -2.47 13.82 -1.03
C GLY A 32 -1.81 13.60 0.33
N LEU A 33 -1.16 12.44 0.52
CA LEU A 33 -0.42 12.15 1.74
C LEU A 33 0.89 12.95 1.78
N THR A 34 1.25 13.44 2.96
CA THR A 34 2.54 14.08 3.20
C THR A 34 3.66 13.03 3.25
N LYS A 35 4.92 13.46 3.09
CA LYS A 35 6.08 12.56 3.26
C LYS A 35 6.03 11.78 4.58
N ARG A 36 5.63 12.44 5.67
CA ARG A 36 5.55 11.78 6.97
C ARG A 36 4.41 10.77 7.07
N GLU A 37 3.30 11.02 6.39
CA GLU A 37 2.20 10.07 6.28
C GLU A 37 2.55 8.88 5.39
N ARG A 38 3.37 9.08 4.34
CA ARG A 38 3.98 7.99 3.54
C ARG A 38 4.81 7.07 4.42
N ASP A 39 5.76 7.60 5.21
CA ASP A 39 6.60 6.78 6.11
C ASP A 39 5.74 5.96 7.10
N VAL A 40 4.68 6.59 7.64
CA VAL A 40 3.75 5.92 8.55
C VAL A 40 2.99 4.83 7.83
N LEU A 41 2.45 5.08 6.64
CA LEU A 41 1.72 4.09 5.85
C LEU A 41 2.62 2.90 5.49
N GLU A 42 3.83 3.17 5.01
CA GLU A 42 4.84 2.14 4.70
C GLU A 42 5.09 1.25 5.91
N ALA A 43 5.43 1.84 7.07
CA ALA A 43 5.69 1.07 8.27
C ALA A 43 4.47 0.26 8.73
N LEU A 44 3.25 0.78 8.56
CA LEU A 44 2.03 0.04 8.94
C LEU A 44 1.74 -1.15 8.02
N VAL A 45 2.15 -1.08 6.75
CA VAL A 45 1.89 -2.10 5.74
C VAL A 45 3.00 -3.16 5.70
N VAL A 46 4.26 -2.75 5.91
CA VAL A 46 5.42 -3.65 5.92
C VAL A 46 5.50 -4.45 7.23
N SER A 47 5.15 -3.84 8.36
CA SER A 47 5.24 -4.50 9.67
C SER A 47 3.91 -5.12 10.10
N ASP A 48 3.96 -6.40 10.48
CA ASP A 48 2.93 -7.03 11.34
C ASP A 48 3.04 -6.57 12.81
N ASP A 49 3.99 -5.67 13.08
CA ASP A 49 4.33 -5.22 14.42
C ASP A 49 3.21 -4.42 15.11
N SER A 50 3.32 -4.39 16.44
CA SER A 50 2.47 -3.57 17.29
C SER A 50 2.62 -2.09 16.96
N VAL A 51 1.60 -1.29 17.27
CA VAL A 51 1.63 0.18 17.07
C VAL A 51 2.80 0.83 17.84
N GLN A 52 3.25 0.20 18.92
CA GLN A 52 4.36 0.64 19.75
C GLN A 52 5.70 0.49 19.02
N ASP A 53 5.91 -0.63 18.34
CA ASP A 53 7.14 -0.91 17.59
C ASP A 53 7.23 -0.02 16.34
N VAL A 54 6.10 0.16 15.63
CA VAL A 54 6.00 1.12 14.52
C VAL A 54 6.34 2.54 14.98
N ALA A 55 5.84 2.96 16.14
CA ALA A 55 6.15 4.27 16.69
C ALA A 55 7.65 4.40 17.01
N ALA A 56 8.26 3.36 17.58
CA ALA A 56 9.68 3.33 17.91
C ALA A 56 10.56 3.39 16.65
N ALA A 57 10.24 2.59 15.63
CA ALA A 57 10.95 2.57 14.34
C ALA A 57 10.95 3.94 13.65
N LEU A 58 9.85 4.69 13.79
CA LEU A 58 9.72 6.03 13.25
C LEU A 58 10.22 7.13 14.20
N PHE A 59 10.76 6.80 15.37
CA PHE A 59 11.15 7.78 16.40
C PHE A 59 10.01 8.73 16.81
N LEU A 60 8.78 8.20 16.89
CA LEU A 60 7.57 8.94 17.24
C LEU A 60 7.04 8.55 18.61
N SER A 61 6.35 9.50 19.25
CA SER A 61 5.46 9.15 20.36
C SER A 61 4.20 8.46 19.83
N ARG A 62 3.62 7.56 20.64
CA ARG A 62 2.36 6.87 20.30
C ARG A 62 1.25 7.85 19.90
N SER A 63 1.09 8.94 20.66
CA SER A 63 0.08 9.97 20.39
C SER A 63 0.31 10.66 19.04
N THR A 64 1.57 10.84 18.63
CA THR A 64 1.89 11.39 17.31
C THR A 64 1.61 10.39 16.20
N LEU A 65 1.96 9.11 16.39
CA LEU A 65 1.60 8.06 15.43
C LEU A 65 0.09 7.97 15.24
N TYR A 66 -0.70 7.95 16.32
CA TYR A 66 -2.16 7.92 16.22
C TYR A 66 -2.74 9.15 15.51
N ARG A 67 -2.16 10.34 15.72
CA ARG A 67 -2.56 11.55 14.98
C ARG A 67 -2.29 11.42 13.49
N HIS A 68 -1.16 10.83 13.10
CA HIS A 68 -0.87 10.55 11.69
C HIS A 68 -1.84 9.51 11.12
N ILE A 69 -2.10 8.40 11.81
CA ILE A 69 -3.08 7.39 11.39
C ILE A 69 -4.47 8.02 11.20
N ALA A 70 -4.92 8.85 12.15
CA ALA A 70 -6.20 9.54 12.03
C ALA A 70 -6.24 10.50 10.83
N SER A 71 -5.16 11.22 10.56
CA SER A 71 -5.03 12.08 9.38
C SER A 71 -5.11 11.28 8.07
N ILE A 72 -4.39 10.15 7.98
CA ILE A 72 -4.40 9.27 6.81
C ILE A 72 -5.79 8.67 6.61
N ASN A 73 -6.41 8.17 7.68
CA ASN A 73 -7.78 7.64 7.65
C ASN A 73 -8.78 8.70 7.15
N LYS A 74 -8.65 9.95 7.60
CA LYS A 74 -9.50 11.05 7.12
C LYS A 74 -9.32 11.34 5.63
N LYS A 75 -8.09 11.27 5.13
CA LYS A 75 -7.77 11.52 3.70
C LYS A 75 -8.22 10.37 2.79
N THR A 76 -8.09 9.14 3.27
CA THR A 76 -8.40 7.91 2.51
C THR A 76 -9.84 7.43 2.68
N GLY A 77 -10.56 7.93 3.69
CA GLY A 77 -11.88 7.43 4.07
C GLY A 77 -11.84 6.11 4.86
N ALA A 78 -10.66 5.61 5.24
CA ALA A 78 -10.54 4.38 6.00
C ALA A 78 -11.03 4.54 7.45
N ALA A 79 -11.72 3.52 7.97
CA ALA A 79 -12.28 3.55 9.33
C ALA A 79 -11.29 3.14 10.44
N SER A 80 -10.21 2.44 10.09
CA SER A 80 -9.24 1.88 11.05
C SER A 80 -7.90 1.57 10.39
N ARG A 81 -6.87 1.25 11.19
CA ARG A 81 -5.57 0.75 10.68
C ARG A 81 -5.76 -0.45 9.76
N VAL A 82 -6.56 -1.44 10.17
CA VAL A 82 -6.78 -2.67 9.39
C VAL A 82 -7.52 -2.34 8.08
N ALA A 83 -8.53 -1.49 8.14
CA ALA A 83 -9.25 -1.04 6.93
C ALA A 83 -8.30 -0.28 5.98
N LEU A 84 -7.41 0.55 6.50
CA LEU A 84 -6.41 1.27 5.71
C LEU A 84 -5.43 0.32 5.02
N ILE A 85 -4.89 -0.68 5.75
CA ILE A 85 -3.96 -1.66 5.18
C ILE A 85 -4.64 -2.49 4.08
N ASN A 86 -5.85 -2.99 4.35
CA ASN A 86 -6.61 -3.73 3.34
C ASN A 86 -6.96 -2.86 2.13
N PHE A 87 -7.29 -1.60 2.36
CA PHE A 87 -7.58 -0.65 1.30
C PHE A 87 -6.34 -0.40 0.43
N PHE A 88 -5.17 -0.21 1.03
CA PHE A 88 -3.90 -0.07 0.30
C PHE A 88 -3.63 -1.26 -0.64
N TRP A 89 -3.86 -2.49 -0.18
CA TRP A 89 -3.64 -3.69 -1.01
C TRP A 89 -4.70 -3.92 -2.09
N SER A 90 -5.91 -3.40 -1.90
CA SER A 90 -7.01 -3.51 -2.89
C SER A 90 -7.14 -2.29 -3.80
N TRP A 91 -6.44 -1.20 -3.49
CA TRP A 91 -6.45 0.03 -4.27
C TRP A 91 -5.69 -0.15 -5.58
N THR A 92 -6.33 0.28 -6.67
CA THR A 92 -5.73 0.38 -8.00
C THR A 92 -5.71 1.86 -8.42
N PRO A 93 -4.60 2.39 -8.95
CA PRO A 93 -4.60 3.74 -9.51
C PRO A 93 -5.66 3.84 -10.60
N GLN A 94 -6.51 4.86 -10.53
CA GLN A 94 -7.37 5.23 -11.65
C GLN A 94 -6.51 6.02 -12.64
N ASP A 95 -6.48 5.53 -13.89
CA ASP A 95 -5.86 6.18 -15.06
C ASP A 95 -6.28 7.66 -15.21
#